data_AF-A0A969M0H1-F1
#
_entry.id   AF-A0A969M0H1-F1
#
_cell.length_a   1.000
_cell.length_b   1.000
_cell.length_c   1.000
_cell.angle_alpha   90.00
_cell.angle_beta   90.00
_cell.angle_gamma   90.00
#
_symmetry.space_group_name_H-M   'P 1'
#
loop_
_entity.id
_entity.type
_entity.pdbx_description
1 polymer ?
#
loop_
_entity_poly.entity_id
_entity_poly.type
_entity_poly.pdbx_seq_one_letter_code
_entity_poly.pdbx_strand_id
1 'polypeptide(L)'
;MAEEFLSLETNDDAPQAAIKPEPRQQVKHLLIGSPDTVHCTIQNLHVRGYAEAQAWSPPVKAGNLGQPGDVLSVLYKFGIGFSLA
;
A
#
# COMPACT_ATOMS: atom_id res chain seq x y z
N MET A 1 45.18 5.71 -45.51
CA MET A 1 43.78 5.90 -45.08
C MET A 1 43.27 4.54 -44.67
N ALA A 2 43.15 4.34 -43.37
CA ALA A 2 42.49 3.19 -42.76
C ALA A 2 41.01 3.17 -43.17
N GLU A 3 40.39 1.99 -43.19
CA GLU A 3 39.14 1.65 -42.49
C GLU A 3 39.04 0.12 -42.49
N GLU A 4 39.51 -0.49 -41.40
CA GLU A 4 39.20 -1.87 -41.03
C GLU A 4 37.73 -1.93 -40.60
N PHE A 5 36.94 -2.74 -41.30
CA PHE A 5 35.56 -3.05 -40.97
C PHE A 5 35.56 -3.96 -39.73
N LEU A 6 35.38 -3.38 -38.54
CA LEU A 6 35.17 -4.16 -37.32
C LEU A 6 33.75 -4.74 -37.35
N SER A 7 33.68 -6.07 -37.50
CA SER A 7 32.49 -6.87 -37.27
C SER A 7 31.95 -6.65 -35.86
N LEU A 8 30.82 -5.94 -35.74
CA LEU A 8 30.02 -5.95 -34.53
C LEU A 8 29.33 -7.31 -34.43
N GLU A 9 30.03 -8.29 -33.87
CA GLU A 9 29.38 -9.47 -33.31
C GLU A 9 28.39 -8.98 -32.24
N THR A 10 27.11 -9.09 -32.58
CA THR A 10 25.99 -8.83 -31.67
C THR A 10 26.04 -9.91 -30.60
N ASN A 11 26.76 -9.61 -29.52
CA ASN A 11 26.72 -10.39 -28.30
C ASN A 11 25.34 -10.16 -27.68
N ASP A 12 24.44 -11.10 -27.95
CA ASP A 12 23.10 -11.23 -27.41
C ASP A 12 23.15 -11.65 -25.92
N ASP A 13 23.84 -10.85 -25.09
CA ASP A 13 23.84 -11.01 -23.63
C ASP A 13 23.44 -9.68 -23.01
N ALA A 14 22.19 -9.28 -23.27
CA ALA A 14 21.52 -8.32 -22.42
C ALA A 14 21.08 -9.06 -21.16
N PRO A 15 21.52 -8.65 -19.94
CA PRO A 15 20.94 -9.19 -18.74
C PRO A 15 19.46 -8.83 -18.76
N GLN A 16 18.59 -9.82 -18.92
CA GLN A 16 17.17 -9.68 -18.66
C GLN A 16 17.05 -9.20 -17.23
N ALA A 17 16.87 -7.90 -17.05
CA ALA A 17 16.58 -7.30 -15.77
C ALA A 17 15.27 -7.95 -15.32
N ALA A 18 15.38 -9.00 -14.50
CA ALA A 18 14.26 -9.61 -13.83
C ALA A 18 13.55 -8.46 -13.12
N ILE A 19 12.37 -8.09 -13.64
CA ILE A 19 11.49 -7.12 -13.02
C ILE A 19 11.10 -7.76 -11.69
N LYS A 20 11.89 -7.50 -10.64
CA LYS A 20 11.51 -7.87 -9.29
C LYS A 20 10.22 -7.09 -9.04
N PRO A 21 9.09 -7.74 -8.71
CA PRO A 21 7.91 -7.00 -8.32
C PRO A 21 8.32 -6.11 -7.14
N GLU A 22 8.19 -4.80 -7.31
CA GLU A 22 8.46 -3.85 -6.23
C GLU A 22 7.65 -4.32 -5.00
N PRO A 23 8.25 -4.37 -3.80
CA PRO A 23 7.51 -4.75 -2.62
C PRO A 23 6.35 -3.76 -2.45
N ARG A 24 5.12 -4.26 -2.58
CA ARG A 24 3.91 -3.43 -2.46
C ARG A 24 4.00 -2.66 -1.15
N GLN A 25 4.11 -1.34 -1.22
CA GLN A 25 4.26 -0.50 -0.04
C GLN A 25 3.01 -0.61 0.82
N GLN A 26 3.18 -0.93 2.11
CA GLN A 26 2.06 -1.09 3.03
C GLN A 26 1.59 0.29 3.51
N VAL A 27 0.32 0.60 3.28
CA VAL A 27 -0.35 1.80 3.78
C VAL A 27 -1.08 1.47 5.09
N LYS A 28 -0.90 2.32 6.09
CA LYS A 28 -1.63 2.24 7.37
C LYS A 28 -2.71 3.31 7.38
N HIS A 29 -3.96 2.89 7.57
CA HIS A 29 -5.08 3.81 7.74
C HIS A 29 -5.41 3.87 9.23
N LEU A 30 -5.49 5.09 9.78
CA LEU A 30 -5.88 5.34 11.16
C LEU A 30 -7.24 6.03 11.16
N LEU A 31 -8.18 5.49 11.93
CA LEU A 31 -9.44 6.15 12.28
C LEU A 31 -9.36 6.58 13.73
N ILE A 32 -9.66 7.84 14.00
CA ILE A 32 -9.71 8.42 15.36
C ILE A 32 -11.02 9.18 15.48
N GLY A 33 -11.73 8.95 16.58
CA GLY A 33 -12.94 9.67 16.93
C GLY A 33 -13.74 8.94 17.99
N SER A 34 -15.00 9.35 18.20
CA SER A 34 -15.85 8.68 19.17
C SER A 34 -16.10 7.21 18.81
N PRO A 35 -16.37 6.32 19.78
CA PRO A 35 -16.59 4.89 19.55
C PRO A 35 -17.62 4.60 18.45
N ASP A 36 -18.77 5.27 18.50
CA ASP A 36 -19.84 5.12 17.50
C ASP A 36 -19.39 5.60 16.12
N THR A 37 -18.68 6.73 16.05
CA THR A 37 -18.21 7.27 14.77
C THR A 37 -17.20 6.34 14.11
N VAL A 38 -16.25 5.80 14.87
CA VAL A 38 -15.25 4.84 14.35
C VAL A 38 -15.96 3.58 13.85
N HIS A 39 -16.91 3.04 14.61
CA HIS A 39 -17.66 1.85 14.20
C HIS A 39 -18.52 2.09 12.94
N CYS A 40 -19.29 3.17 12.90
CA CYS A 40 -20.07 3.56 11.72
C CYS A 40 -19.18 3.78 10.49
N THR A 41 -18.00 4.37 10.68
CA THR A 41 -17.04 4.59 9.58
C THR A 41 -16.52 3.26 9.04
N ILE A 42 -16.14 2.31 9.91
CA ILE A 42 -15.70 0.97 9.50
C ILE A 42 -16.80 0.25 8.69
N GLN A 43 -18.05 0.28 9.17
CA GLN A 43 -19.19 -0.31 8.47
C GLN A 43 -19.41 0.32 7.09
N ASN A 44 -19.35 1.66 7.01
CA ASN A 44 -19.49 2.37 5.73
C ASN A 44 -18.35 2.04 4.74
N LEU A 45 -17.11 1.94 5.23
CA LEU A 45 -15.97 1.52 4.40
C LEU A 45 -16.11 0.08 3.93
N HIS A 46 -16.68 -0.80 4.75
CA HIS A 46 -16.99 -2.17 4.36
C HIS A 46 -18.06 -2.24 3.26
N VAL A 47 -19.18 -1.55 3.42
CA VAL A 47 -20.24 -1.48 2.40
C VAL A 47 -19.73 -0.91 1.07
N ARG A 48 -18.75 -0.01 1.12
CA ARG A 48 -18.09 0.56 -0.08
C ARG A 48 -17.03 -0.35 -0.70
N GLY A 49 -16.80 -1.54 -0.15
CA GLY A 49 -15.77 -2.48 -0.64
C GLY A 49 -14.34 -2.00 -0.40
N TYR A 50 -14.14 -1.02 0.49
CA TYR A 50 -12.82 -0.47 0.74
C TYR A 50 -11.94 -1.42 1.55
N ALA A 51 -12.52 -2.01 2.61
CA ALA A 51 -11.89 -3.01 3.47
C ALA A 51 -12.96 -3.78 4.26
N GLU A 52 -12.68 -5.04 4.58
CA GLU A 52 -13.53 -5.83 5.48
C GLU A 52 -13.63 -5.22 6.87
N ALA A 53 -14.80 -5.27 7.51
CA ALA A 53 -14.98 -4.73 8.85
C ALA A 53 -14.02 -5.38 9.88
N GLN A 54 -13.75 -6.68 9.70
CA GLN A 54 -12.83 -7.46 10.54
C GLN A 54 -11.34 -7.22 10.24
N ALA A 55 -11.01 -6.53 9.14
CA ALA A 55 -9.63 -6.21 8.81
C ALA A 55 -9.07 -5.06 9.67
N TRP A 56 -9.94 -4.34 10.37
CA TRP A 56 -9.58 -3.28 11.30
C TRP A 56 -9.19 -3.83 12.66
N SER A 57 -8.24 -3.19 13.33
CA SER A 57 -7.89 -3.53 14.71
C SER A 57 -9.05 -3.21 15.66
N PRO A 58 -9.17 -3.94 16.79
CA PRO A 58 -10.10 -3.58 17.85
C PRO A 58 -9.91 -2.11 18.28
N PRO A 59 -10.98 -1.34 18.52
CA PRO A 59 -10.85 0.04 18.95
C PRO A 59 -10.14 0.14 20.30
N VAL A 60 -9.08 0.95 20.36
CA VAL A 60 -8.33 1.23 21.59
C VAL A 60 -8.47 2.70 21.97
N LYS A 61 -8.30 3.06 23.25
CA LYS A 61 -8.36 4.47 23.66
C LYS A 61 -7.30 5.27 22.90
N ALA A 62 -7.70 6.37 22.25
CA ALA A 62 -6.81 7.20 21.44
C ALA A 62 -5.80 7.99 22.28
N GLY A 63 -6.02 8.10 23.60
CA GLY A 63 -5.11 8.79 24.51
C GLY A 63 -4.97 10.26 24.14
N ASN A 64 -3.74 10.71 23.84
CA ASN A 64 -3.43 12.07 23.41
C ASN A 64 -3.61 12.32 21.90
N LEU A 65 -3.95 11.30 21.11
CA LEU A 65 -4.16 11.44 19.67
C LEU A 65 -5.56 11.97 19.32
N GLY A 66 -6.46 12.08 20.29
CA GLY A 66 -7.83 12.55 20.11
C GLY A 66 -8.37 13.27 21.34
N GLN A 67 -9.68 13.45 21.39
CA GLN A 67 -10.38 13.99 22.55
C GLN A 67 -10.55 12.95 23.65
N PRO A 68 -10.81 13.36 24.91
CA PRO A 68 -11.12 12.43 25.98
C PRO A 68 -12.34 11.56 25.62
N GLY A 69 -12.13 10.25 25.55
CA GLY A 69 -13.17 9.29 25.16
C GLY A 69 -13.10 8.81 23.71
N ASP A 70 -12.22 9.41 22.89
CA ASP A 70 -11.98 8.92 21.53
C ASP A 70 -11.28 7.56 21.54
N VAL A 71 -11.60 6.78 20.52
CA VAL A 71 -10.97 5.52 20.20
C VAL A 71 -10.27 5.60 18.86
N LEU A 72 -9.29 4.71 18.68
CA LEU A 72 -8.50 4.56 17.49
C LEU A 72 -8.60 3.13 16.98
N SER A 73 -8.71 2.99 15.66
CA SER A 73 -8.64 1.71 14.95
C SER A 73 -7.73 1.82 13.74
N VAL A 74 -6.98 0.75 13.46
CA VAL A 74 -5.94 0.72 12.42
C VAL A 74 -6.24 -0.36 11.39
N LEU A 75 -6.06 -0.02 10.11
CA LEU A 75 -6.07 -0.97 9.00
C LEU A 75 -4.71 -0.96 8.30
N TYR A 76 -4.17 -2.15 8.08
CA TYR A 76 -2.97 -2.36 7.28
C TYR A 76 -3.38 -2.90 5.91
N LYS A 77 -3.14 -2.12 4.84
CA LYS A 77 -3.49 -2.51 3.47
C LYS A 77 -2.29 -2.31 2.55
N PHE A 78 -2.00 -3.27 1.69
CA PHE A 78 -0.99 -3.10 0.65
C PHE A 78 -1.48 -2.09 -0.38
N GLY A 79 -0.66 -1.08 -0.67
CA GLY A 79 -0.88 -0.16 -1.77
C GLY A 79 -1.01 -0.95 -3.07
N ILE A 80 -1.97 -0.55 -3.90
CA ILE A 80 -2.10 -1.08 -5.25
C ILE A 80 -0.91 -0.50 -6.00
N GLY A 81 0.14 -1.31 -6.22
CA GLY A 81 1.23 -0.91 -7.09
C GLY A 81 0.63 -0.63 -8.47
N PHE A 82 0.65 0.63 -8.89
CA PHE A 82 0.32 0.98 -10.26
C PHE A 82 1.43 0.42 -11.15
N SER A 83 1.26 -0.83 -11.59
CA SER A 83 2.06 -1.38 -12.68
C SER A 83 1.57 -0.69 -13.95
N LEU A 84 2.24 0.39 -14.35
CA LEU A 84 2.12 0.92 -15.70
C LEU A 84 2.69 -0.16 -16.63
N ALA A 85 1.78 -0.84 -17.35
CA ALA A 85 2.09 -1.72 -18.47
C ALA A 85 2.03 -0.92 -19.77
#